data_AF-A0A0C9UI34-F1
#
_entry.id   AF-A0A0C9UI34-F1
#
_cell.length_a   1.000
_cell.length_b   1.000
_cell.length_c   1.000
_cell.angle_alpha   90.00
_cell.angle_beta   90.00
_cell.angle_gamma   90.00
#
_symmetry.space_group_name_H-M   'P 1'
#
loop_
_entity.id
_entity.type
_entity.pdbx_description
1 polymer ?
#
loop_
_entity_poly.entity_id
_entity_poly.type
_entity_poly.pdbx_seq_one_letter_code
_entity_poly.pdbx_strand_id
1 'polypeptide(L)'
;MDIFGTIASAIDLATMIKGYIDDVKGGKEHRNRLRDGLTALQLLLPLLESRLQPALQGVNSVSPKKIEELQKIFTIYQEILNEIGKKLTKAEKKERKLLWPFDKDDIIDNIEKLEKLASWVQIAINVGFGEMIEQIHEDVHSVKGAMDTFMSQLRDIISSHQELRRGVKKANEDISYVKSSLDVHERQHLATWLSSLDFGQVLVDNLNAHTEGTGTTILTTPEMDGWIKGKSRSLWCRGDPGVGKTMIL
;
A
#
# COMPACT_ATOMS: atom_id res chain seq x y z
N MET A 1 -13.60 27.86 22.76
CA MET A 1 -15.04 27.55 22.68
C MET A 1 -15.38 26.75 23.92
N ASP A 2 -16.47 27.07 24.60
CA ASP A 2 -16.99 26.23 25.67
C ASP A 2 -17.78 25.05 25.07
N ILE A 3 -18.01 24.02 25.88
CA ILE A 3 -18.70 22.80 25.44
C ILE A 3 -20.13 23.08 24.91
N PHE A 4 -20.83 24.06 25.49
CA PHE A 4 -22.16 24.48 25.02
C PHE A 4 -22.11 25.15 23.65
N GLY A 5 -21.14 26.03 23.40
CA GLY A 5 -20.96 26.63 22.07
C GLY A 5 -20.67 25.60 20.98
N THR A 6 -19.91 24.55 21.31
CA THR A 6 -19.66 23.42 20.40
C THR A 6 -20.93 22.63 20.12
N ILE A 7 -21.74 22.32 21.14
CA ILE A 7 -23.01 21.60 20.97
C ILE A 7 -24.00 22.41 20.15
N ALA A 8 -24.20 23.69 20.47
CA ALA A 8 -25.07 24.59 19.72
C ALA A 8 -24.68 24.69 18.24
N SER A 9 -23.38 24.89 17.95
CA SER A 9 -22.89 24.92 16.56
C SER A 9 -23.16 23.61 15.82
N ALA A 10 -23.06 22.47 16.52
CA ALA A 10 -23.33 21.18 15.91
C ALA A 10 -24.83 20.96 15.62
N ILE A 11 -25.72 21.46 16.49
CA ILE A 11 -27.18 21.48 16.25
C ILE A 11 -27.51 22.32 15.00
N ASP A 12 -26.90 23.50 14.87
CA ASP A 12 -27.11 24.38 13.71
C ASP A 12 -26.66 23.71 12.40
N LEU A 13 -25.47 23.10 12.41
CA LEU A 13 -24.95 22.35 11.27
C LEU A 13 -25.86 21.17 10.90
N ALA A 14 -26.31 20.39 11.88
CA ALA A 14 -27.22 19.27 11.64
C ALA A 14 -28.54 19.73 11.01
N THR A 15 -29.06 20.88 11.45
CA THR A 15 -30.30 21.47 10.94
C THR A 15 -30.14 21.94 9.50
N MET A 16 -29.03 22.61 9.18
CA MET A 16 -28.71 23.04 7.83
C MET A 16 -28.55 21.84 6.87
N ILE A 17 -27.83 20.81 7.31
CA ILE A 17 -27.62 19.58 6.53
C ILE A 17 -28.95 18.86 6.26
N LYS A 18 -29.82 18.75 7.28
CA LYS A 18 -31.12 18.10 7.13
C LYS A 18 -32.01 18.81 6.11
N GLY A 19 -32.08 20.15 6.17
CA GLY A 19 -32.83 20.94 5.19
C GLY A 19 -32.36 20.69 3.75
N TYR A 20 -31.04 20.61 3.55
CA TYR A 20 -30.48 20.28 2.23
C TYR A 20 -30.86 18.87 1.76
N ILE A 21 -30.77 17.87 2.64
CA ILE A 21 -31.06 16.46 2.30
C ILE A 21 -32.53 16.25 1.93
N ASP A 22 -33.44 17.07 2.44
CA ASP A 22 -34.87 17.04 2.09
C ASP A 22 -35.13 17.43 0.62
N ASP A 23 -34.31 18.32 0.05
CA ASP A 23 -34.50 18.84 -1.32
C ASP A 23 -33.70 18.07 -2.41
N VAL A 24 -32.73 17.24 -2.02
CA VAL A 24 -31.82 16.50 -2.93
C VAL A 24 -32.48 15.28 -3.58
N LYS A 25 -32.06 14.95 -4.82
CA LYS A 25 -32.44 13.72 -5.58
C LYS A 25 -31.29 12.70 -5.65
N GLY A 26 -31.61 11.39 -5.59
CA GLY A 26 -30.65 10.26 -5.58
C GLY A 26 -30.12 9.82 -4.20
N GLY A 27 -29.78 8.53 -4.01
CA GLY A 27 -29.23 8.03 -2.74
C GLY A 27 -30.25 7.85 -1.60
N LYS A 28 -31.49 7.41 -1.92
CA LYS A 28 -32.63 7.35 -0.98
C LYS A 28 -32.30 6.70 0.37
N GLU A 29 -31.63 5.55 0.36
CA GLU A 29 -31.31 4.80 1.57
C GLU A 29 -30.35 5.57 2.50
N HIS A 30 -29.17 5.94 2.00
CA HIS A 30 -28.17 6.68 2.79
C HIS A 30 -28.66 8.06 3.23
N ARG A 31 -29.47 8.74 2.41
CA ARG A 31 -30.13 9.99 2.80
C ARG A 31 -31.10 9.80 3.96
N ASN A 32 -31.92 8.76 3.91
CA ASN A 32 -32.89 8.49 4.97
C ASN A 32 -32.15 8.16 6.27
N ARG A 33 -31.15 7.27 6.20
CA ARG A 33 -30.32 6.91 7.37
C ARG A 33 -29.60 8.13 7.97
N LEU A 34 -29.02 8.98 7.13
CA LEU A 34 -28.40 10.23 7.58
C LEU A 34 -29.43 11.19 8.21
N ARG A 35 -30.61 11.35 7.59
CA ARG A 35 -31.70 12.16 8.16
C ARG A 35 -32.14 11.65 9.52
N ASP A 36 -32.27 10.34 9.69
CA ASP A 36 -32.69 9.70 10.94
C ASP A 36 -31.63 9.95 12.02
N GLY A 37 -30.35 9.75 11.71
CA GLY A 37 -29.23 10.06 12.60
C GLY A 37 -29.18 11.54 13.02
N LEU A 38 -29.33 12.47 12.07
CA LEU A 38 -29.38 13.90 12.35
C LEU A 38 -30.60 14.27 13.21
N THR A 39 -31.75 13.64 12.99
CA THR A 39 -32.96 13.87 13.78
C THR A 39 -32.80 13.38 15.21
N ALA A 40 -32.21 12.19 15.41
CA ALA A 40 -31.89 11.70 16.73
C ALA A 40 -30.97 12.68 17.48
N LEU A 41 -29.91 13.16 16.81
CA LEU A 41 -28.97 14.11 17.42
C LEU A 41 -29.61 15.46 17.73
N GLN A 42 -30.47 15.99 16.85
CA GLN A 42 -31.25 17.21 17.12
C GLN A 42 -32.14 17.11 18.35
N LEU A 43 -32.65 15.91 18.67
CA LEU A 43 -33.46 15.67 19.87
C LEU A 43 -32.61 15.46 21.12
N LEU A 44 -31.49 14.74 20.99
CA LEU A 44 -30.66 14.35 22.11
C LEU A 44 -29.73 15.47 22.60
N LEU A 45 -29.19 16.29 21.70
CA LEU A 45 -28.23 17.33 22.08
C LEU A 45 -28.82 18.41 23.03
N PRO A 46 -30.04 18.94 22.82
CA PRO A 46 -30.65 19.85 23.79
C PRO A 46 -30.91 19.21 25.16
N LEU A 47 -31.30 17.93 25.18
CA LEU A 47 -31.49 17.17 26.43
C LEU A 47 -30.16 16.97 27.16
N LEU A 48 -29.07 16.77 26.41
CA LEU A 48 -27.73 16.69 26.95
C LEU A 48 -27.31 18.03 27.57
N GLU A 49 -27.51 19.16 26.88
CA GLU A 49 -27.22 20.50 27.40
C GLU A 49 -27.97 20.75 28.71
N SER A 50 -29.26 20.43 28.76
CA SER A 50 -30.10 20.52 29.96
C SER A 50 -29.54 19.73 31.13
N ARG A 51 -28.92 18.56 30.88
CA ARG A 51 -28.28 17.74 31.93
C ARG A 51 -26.88 18.22 32.28
N LEU A 52 -26.15 18.77 31.33
CA LEU A 52 -24.79 19.29 31.53
C LEU A 52 -24.80 20.57 32.38
N GLN A 53 -25.80 21.43 32.20
CA GLN A 53 -25.91 22.72 32.88
C GLN A 53 -25.92 22.65 34.43
N PRO A 54 -26.74 21.82 35.10
CA PRO A 54 -26.66 21.63 36.54
C PRO A 54 -25.42 20.82 36.98
N ALA A 55 -24.94 19.91 36.13
CA ALA A 55 -23.78 19.07 36.42
C ALA A 55 -22.45 19.86 36.45
N LEU A 56 -22.42 21.07 35.88
CA LEU A 56 -21.30 22.01 35.94
C LEU A 56 -21.39 23.01 37.10
N GLN A 57 -22.57 23.22 37.69
CA GLN A 57 -22.80 24.21 38.76
C GLN A 57 -23.03 23.58 40.16
N GLY A 58 -23.22 22.25 40.25
CA GLY A 58 -23.56 21.54 41.48
C GLY A 58 -22.38 21.00 42.31
N VAL A 59 -22.69 20.57 43.55
CA VAL A 59 -21.73 19.99 44.53
C VAL A 59 -21.22 18.59 44.11
N ASN A 60 -21.94 17.90 43.21
CA ASN A 60 -21.51 16.65 42.56
C ASN A 60 -21.00 16.93 41.13
N SER A 61 -20.09 17.89 40.99
CA SER A 61 -19.62 18.36 39.69
C SER A 61 -18.91 17.28 38.89
N VAL A 62 -19.17 17.25 37.57
CA VAL A 62 -18.37 16.45 36.63
C VAL A 62 -16.94 16.97 36.69
N SER A 63 -15.96 16.07 36.83
CA SER A 63 -14.57 16.49 36.97
C SER A 63 -14.10 17.27 35.72
N PRO A 64 -13.22 18.28 35.88
CA PRO A 64 -12.69 19.07 34.76
C PRO A 64 -12.13 18.22 33.62
N LYS A 65 -11.49 17.10 33.96
CA LYS A 65 -10.93 16.13 33.01
C LYS A 65 -12.01 15.47 32.13
N LYS A 66 -13.14 15.07 32.74
CA LYS A 66 -14.27 14.48 32.02
C LYS A 66 -14.94 15.49 31.07
N ILE A 67 -14.98 16.77 31.46
CA ILE A 67 -15.50 17.85 30.61
C ILE A 67 -14.59 18.07 29.39
N GLU A 68 -13.26 18.04 29.59
CA GLU A 68 -12.29 18.14 28.49
C GLU A 68 -12.40 16.96 27.51
N GLU A 69 -12.57 15.74 28.03
CA GLU A 69 -12.79 14.54 27.21
C GLU A 69 -14.08 14.64 26.38
N LEU A 70 -15.19 15.07 26.99
CA LEU A 70 -16.44 15.31 26.27
C LEU A 70 -16.27 16.39 25.19
N GLN A 71 -15.57 17.49 25.51
CA GLN A 71 -15.33 18.56 24.56
C GLN A 71 -14.55 18.08 23.32
N LYS A 72 -13.55 17.20 23.50
CA LYS A 72 -12.81 16.61 22.38
C LYS A 72 -13.74 15.82 21.46
N ILE A 73 -14.66 15.05 22.01
CA ILE A 73 -15.61 14.23 21.26
C ILE A 73 -16.58 15.10 20.45
N PHE A 74 -17.14 16.14 21.09
CA PHE A 74 -18.03 17.07 20.40
C PHE A 74 -17.30 17.90 19.33
N THR A 75 -16.00 18.15 19.49
CA THR A 75 -15.18 18.78 18.45
C THR A 75 -15.05 17.88 17.21
N ILE A 76 -14.73 16.58 17.41
CA ILE A 76 -14.66 15.60 16.31
C ILE A 76 -16.01 15.50 15.58
N TYR A 77 -17.11 15.50 16.33
CA TYR A 77 -18.45 15.50 15.75
C TYR A 77 -18.74 16.74 14.90
N GLN A 78 -18.38 17.92 15.42
CA GLN A 78 -18.53 19.18 14.70
C GLN A 78 -17.73 19.17 13.39
N GLU A 79 -16.52 18.58 13.40
CA GLU A 79 -15.70 18.41 12.20
C GLU A 79 -16.40 17.53 11.15
N ILE A 80 -16.93 16.37 11.55
CA ILE A 80 -17.66 15.46 10.65
C ILE A 80 -18.85 16.17 10.01
N LEU A 81 -19.68 16.85 10.82
CA LEU A 81 -20.82 17.62 10.29
C LEU A 81 -20.37 18.73 9.35
N ASN A 82 -19.28 19.42 9.67
CA ASN A 82 -18.74 20.47 8.81
C ASN A 82 -18.23 19.92 7.48
N GLU A 83 -17.61 18.74 7.47
CA GLU A 83 -17.19 18.07 6.24
C GLU A 83 -18.38 17.67 5.36
N ILE A 84 -19.42 17.08 5.97
CA ILE A 84 -20.68 16.75 5.29
C ILE A 84 -21.30 18.03 4.71
N GLY A 85 -21.47 19.07 5.52
CA GLY A 85 -22.03 20.36 5.11
C GLY A 85 -21.23 21.02 3.98
N LYS A 86 -19.89 20.98 4.03
CA LYS A 86 -19.01 21.48 2.95
C LYS A 86 -19.20 20.72 1.65
N LYS A 87 -19.32 19.38 1.70
CA LYS A 87 -19.56 18.56 0.50
C LYS A 87 -20.93 18.89 -0.12
N LEU A 88 -21.96 19.07 0.71
CA LEU A 88 -23.31 19.43 0.27
C LEU A 88 -23.38 20.85 -0.33
N THR A 89 -22.86 21.87 0.35
CA THR A 89 -22.85 23.26 -0.14
C THR A 89 -22.03 23.43 -1.41
N LYS A 90 -20.95 22.65 -1.59
CA LYS A 90 -20.17 22.64 -2.83
C LYS A 90 -20.96 22.04 -4.00
N ALA A 91 -21.80 21.04 -3.75
CA ALA A 91 -22.66 20.42 -4.75
C ALA A 91 -23.77 21.39 -5.21
N GLU A 92 -24.40 22.09 -4.26
CA GLU A 92 -25.40 23.12 -4.52
C GLU A 92 -24.91 24.23 -5.44
N LYS A 93 -23.69 24.73 -5.22
CA LYS A 93 -23.10 25.82 -6.02
C LYS A 93 -22.71 25.39 -7.43
N LYS A 94 -22.42 24.10 -7.65
CA LYS A 94 -21.93 23.58 -8.93
C LYS A 94 -23.03 23.16 -9.88
N GLU A 95 -24.21 22.79 -9.38
CA GLU A 95 -25.30 22.29 -10.22
C GLU A 95 -26.64 22.90 -9.77
N ARG A 96 -27.39 23.50 -10.70
CA ARG A 96 -28.79 23.92 -10.48
C ARG A 96 -29.76 22.74 -10.18
N LYS A 97 -29.22 21.54 -10.02
CA LYS A 97 -29.92 20.30 -9.67
C LYS A 97 -29.26 19.79 -8.40
N LEU A 98 -30.03 19.69 -7.33
CA LEU A 98 -29.61 19.16 -6.04
C LEU A 98 -29.29 17.66 -6.18
N LEU A 99 -28.07 17.35 -6.61
CA LEU A 99 -27.57 15.99 -6.80
C LEU A 99 -26.80 15.51 -5.57
N TRP A 100 -26.90 14.22 -5.29
CA TRP A 100 -26.25 13.58 -4.15
C TRP A 100 -24.72 13.49 -4.35
N PRO A 101 -23.89 14.14 -3.50
CA PRO A 101 -22.48 14.33 -3.80
C PRO A 101 -21.51 13.33 -3.15
N PHE A 102 -22.03 12.31 -2.46
CA PHE A 102 -21.19 11.39 -1.69
C PHE A 102 -20.97 10.06 -2.39
N ASP A 103 -19.77 9.52 -2.20
CA ASP A 103 -19.47 8.11 -2.46
C ASP A 103 -20.13 7.22 -1.39
N LYS A 104 -20.40 5.96 -1.74
CA LYS A 104 -21.10 5.02 -0.86
C LYS A 104 -20.31 4.72 0.41
N ASP A 105 -19.01 4.48 0.32
CA ASP A 105 -18.21 4.05 1.47
C ASP A 105 -17.96 5.25 2.41
N ASP A 106 -17.62 6.40 1.84
CA ASP A 106 -17.39 7.65 2.59
C ASP A 106 -18.63 8.13 3.38
N ILE A 107 -19.84 7.99 2.82
CA ILE A 107 -21.05 8.40 3.56
C ILE A 107 -21.47 7.39 4.61
N ILE A 108 -21.25 6.09 4.39
CA ILE A 108 -21.54 5.05 5.37
C ILE A 108 -20.66 5.25 6.61
N ASP A 109 -19.36 5.43 6.43
CA ASP A 109 -18.41 5.66 7.53
C ASP A 109 -18.81 6.88 8.37
N ASN A 110 -19.25 7.95 7.70
CA ASN A 110 -19.68 9.16 8.39
C ASN A 110 -21.01 8.95 9.13
N ILE A 111 -21.99 8.29 8.52
CA ILE A 111 -23.27 7.95 9.17
C ILE A 111 -23.03 7.09 10.42
N GLU A 112 -22.18 6.07 10.34
CA GLU A 112 -21.88 5.18 11.47
C GLU A 112 -21.26 5.95 12.64
N LYS A 113 -20.36 6.91 12.37
CA LYS A 113 -19.82 7.80 13.42
C LYS A 113 -20.90 8.66 14.06
N LEU A 114 -21.84 9.19 13.29
CA LEU A 114 -22.97 10.00 13.81
C LEU A 114 -23.90 9.14 14.70
N GLU A 115 -24.24 7.93 14.25
CA GLU A 115 -25.07 6.98 15.00
C GLU A 115 -24.39 6.53 16.30
N LYS A 116 -23.07 6.32 16.26
CA LYS A 116 -22.28 5.97 17.44
C LYS A 116 -22.30 7.11 18.47
N LEU A 117 -22.13 8.36 18.01
CA LEU A 117 -22.26 9.51 18.91
C LEU A 117 -23.67 9.61 19.50
N ALA A 118 -24.72 9.43 18.71
CA ALA A 118 -26.09 9.44 19.20
C ALA A 118 -26.29 8.40 20.31
N SER A 119 -25.71 7.22 20.16
CA SER A 119 -25.72 6.16 21.17
C SER A 119 -25.02 6.57 22.46
N TRP A 120 -23.83 7.19 22.38
CA TRP A 120 -23.12 7.69 23.56
C TRP A 120 -23.89 8.81 24.28
N VAL A 121 -24.45 9.76 23.53
CA VAL A 121 -25.29 10.84 24.08
C VAL A 121 -26.53 10.26 24.77
N GLN A 122 -27.15 9.24 24.19
CA GLN A 122 -28.29 8.55 24.79
C GLN A 122 -27.92 7.90 26.14
N ILE A 123 -26.71 7.32 26.26
CA ILE A 123 -26.19 6.77 27.52
C ILE A 123 -26.01 7.88 28.56
N ALA A 124 -25.45 9.03 28.18
CA ALA A 124 -25.34 10.17 29.09
C ALA A 124 -26.69 10.69 29.57
N ILE A 125 -27.69 10.69 28.68
CA ILE A 125 -29.06 11.09 29.03
C ILE A 125 -29.75 10.05 29.90
N ASN A 126 -29.50 8.75 29.75
CA ASN A 126 -30.21 7.74 30.52
C ASN A 126 -29.53 7.41 31.85
N VAL A 127 -28.21 7.25 31.83
CA VAL A 127 -27.40 6.75 32.95
C VAL A 127 -26.56 7.87 33.54
N GLY A 128 -25.87 8.63 32.69
CA GLY A 128 -25.04 9.77 33.09
C GLY A 128 -23.71 9.85 32.36
N PHE A 129 -23.01 10.97 32.54
CA PHE A 129 -21.76 11.26 31.83
C PHE A 129 -20.60 10.31 32.18
N GLY A 130 -20.60 9.72 33.38
CA GLY A 130 -19.60 8.73 33.77
C GLY A 130 -19.65 7.48 32.88
N GLU A 131 -20.84 6.90 32.75
CA GLU A 131 -21.10 5.71 31.92
C GLU A 131 -20.82 5.98 30.44
N MET A 132 -21.21 7.15 29.94
CA MET A 132 -20.90 7.55 28.56
C MET A 132 -19.38 7.50 28.31
N ILE A 133 -18.58 8.07 29.21
CA ILE A 133 -17.11 8.11 29.08
C ILE A 133 -16.49 6.71 29.20
N GLU A 134 -17.01 5.86 30.07
CA GLU A 134 -16.56 4.47 30.19
C GLU A 134 -16.85 3.68 28.91
N GLN A 135 -18.05 3.80 28.34
CA GLN A 135 -18.40 3.18 27.06
C GLN A 135 -17.53 3.69 25.90
N ILE A 136 -17.23 4.99 25.85
CA ILE A 136 -16.29 5.54 24.87
C ILE A 136 -14.90 4.90 25.03
N HIS A 137 -14.40 4.77 26.27
CA HIS A 137 -13.10 4.14 26.50
C HIS A 137 -13.07 2.67 26.08
N GLU A 138 -14.14 1.91 26.35
CA GLU A 138 -14.27 0.53 25.90
C GLU A 138 -14.26 0.40 24.38
N ASP A 139 -15.05 1.23 23.69
CA ASP A 139 -15.10 1.26 22.23
C ASP A 139 -13.73 1.61 21.62
N VAL A 140 -13.07 2.64 22.14
CA VAL A 140 -11.72 3.04 21.69
C VAL A 140 -10.70 1.93 21.95
N HIS A 141 -10.78 1.27 23.11
CA HIS A 141 -9.91 0.15 23.44
C HIS A 141 -10.16 -1.06 22.51
N SER A 142 -11.41 -1.35 22.19
CA SER A 142 -11.79 -2.39 21.22
C SER A 142 -11.17 -2.12 19.84
N VAL A 143 -11.30 -0.89 19.33
CA VAL A 143 -10.68 -0.49 18.05
C VAL A 143 -9.16 -0.63 18.10
N LYS A 144 -8.52 -0.22 19.19
CA LYS A 144 -7.09 -0.38 19.39
C LYS A 144 -6.67 -1.86 19.38
N GLY A 145 -7.42 -2.72 20.07
CA GLY A 145 -7.16 -4.17 20.08
C GLY A 145 -7.32 -4.82 18.69
N ALA A 146 -8.32 -4.40 17.93
CA ALA A 146 -8.49 -4.83 16.54
C ALA A 146 -7.31 -4.36 15.66
N MET A 147 -6.85 -3.13 15.84
CA MET A 147 -5.68 -2.59 15.14
C MET A 147 -4.40 -3.35 15.50
N ASP A 148 -4.18 -3.66 16.77
CA ASP A 148 -3.02 -4.44 17.23
C ASP A 148 -3.02 -5.85 16.60
N THR A 149 -4.20 -6.48 16.51
CA THR A 149 -4.39 -7.77 15.83
C THR A 149 -4.14 -7.66 14.33
N PHE A 150 -4.61 -6.60 13.69
CA PHE A 150 -4.33 -6.36 12.27
C PHE A 150 -2.83 -6.13 12.02
N MET A 151 -2.16 -5.38 12.89
CA MET A 151 -0.72 -5.13 12.81
C MET A 151 0.12 -6.39 13.00
N SER A 152 -0.32 -7.34 13.83
CA SER A 152 0.35 -8.65 13.94
C SER A 152 0.14 -9.48 12.66
N GLN A 153 -1.08 -9.54 12.13
CA GLN A 153 -1.36 -10.23 10.86
C GLN A 153 -0.54 -9.66 9.70
N LEU A 154 -0.42 -8.33 9.60
CA LEU A 154 0.42 -7.69 8.59
C LEU A 154 1.89 -8.07 8.72
N ARG A 155 2.41 -8.21 9.94
CA ARG A 155 3.79 -8.63 10.18
C ARG A 155 4.03 -10.06 9.68
N ASP A 156 3.08 -10.95 9.92
CA ASP A 156 3.15 -12.35 9.47
C ASP A 156 3.05 -12.46 7.94
N ILE A 157 2.24 -11.61 7.30
CA ILE A 157 2.17 -11.53 5.83
C ILE A 157 3.51 -11.04 5.25
N ILE A 158 4.12 -10.02 5.87
CA ILE A 158 5.42 -9.49 5.42
C ILE A 158 6.52 -10.55 5.54
N SER A 159 6.56 -11.31 6.64
CA SER A 159 7.55 -12.38 6.80
C SER A 159 7.33 -13.50 5.78
N SER A 160 6.10 -13.97 5.60
CA SER A 160 5.74 -14.96 4.56
C SER A 160 6.14 -14.48 3.16
N HIS A 161 5.88 -13.21 2.84
CA HIS A 161 6.25 -12.65 1.55
C HIS A 161 7.76 -12.62 1.34
N GLN A 162 8.54 -12.33 2.39
CA GLN A 162 10.00 -12.38 2.33
C GLN A 162 10.53 -13.80 2.10
N GLU A 163 9.93 -14.81 2.73
CA GLU A 163 10.28 -16.21 2.52
C GLU A 163 9.95 -16.69 1.10
N LEU A 164 8.75 -16.38 0.61
CA LEU A 164 8.36 -16.65 -0.77
C LEU A 164 9.31 -15.99 -1.76
N ARG A 165 9.68 -14.72 -1.54
CA ARG A 165 10.64 -14.00 -2.39
C ARG A 165 12.02 -14.68 -2.42
N ARG A 166 12.49 -15.21 -1.29
CA ARG A 166 13.74 -15.99 -1.23
C ARG A 166 13.61 -17.31 -2.02
N GLY A 167 12.49 -18.02 -1.85
CA GLY A 167 12.21 -19.27 -2.57
C GLY A 167 12.17 -19.06 -4.09
N VAL A 168 11.46 -18.02 -4.55
CA VAL A 168 11.38 -17.64 -5.97
C VAL A 168 12.77 -17.28 -6.52
N LYS A 169 13.58 -16.54 -5.76
CA LYS A 169 14.95 -16.20 -6.17
C LYS A 169 15.79 -17.46 -6.39
N LYS A 170 15.76 -18.40 -5.43
CA LYS A 170 16.50 -19.66 -5.54
C LYS A 170 16.02 -20.51 -6.72
N ALA A 171 14.70 -20.65 -6.90
CA ALA A 171 14.14 -21.38 -8.03
C ALA A 171 14.57 -20.78 -9.38
N ASN A 172 14.66 -19.44 -9.47
CA ASN A 172 15.14 -18.78 -10.67
C ASN A 172 16.64 -19.03 -10.93
N GLU A 173 17.46 -19.10 -9.89
CA GLU A 173 18.88 -19.50 -9.98
C GLU A 173 19.00 -20.96 -10.46
N ASP A 174 18.22 -21.88 -9.88
CA ASP A 174 18.19 -23.29 -10.26
C ASP A 174 17.74 -23.48 -11.72
N ILE A 175 16.68 -22.77 -12.16
CA ILE A 175 16.21 -22.78 -13.55
C ILE A 175 17.28 -22.25 -14.51
N SER A 176 17.98 -21.17 -14.13
CA SER A 176 19.07 -20.61 -14.94
C SER A 176 20.20 -21.61 -15.12
N TYR A 177 20.57 -22.32 -14.05
CA TYR A 177 21.57 -23.38 -14.09
C TYR A 177 21.14 -24.58 -14.96
N VAL A 178 19.90 -25.06 -14.79
CA VAL A 178 19.37 -26.16 -15.61
C VAL A 178 19.35 -25.76 -17.09
N LYS A 179 18.94 -24.53 -17.40
CA LYS A 179 18.89 -24.03 -18.77
C LYS A 179 20.29 -23.96 -19.40
N SER A 180 21.31 -23.52 -18.67
CA SER A 180 22.68 -23.47 -19.19
C SER A 180 23.27 -24.87 -19.38
N SER A 181 23.01 -25.80 -18.45
CA SER A 181 23.42 -27.20 -18.58
C SER A 181 22.78 -27.87 -19.80
N LEU A 182 21.49 -27.61 -20.05
CA LEU A 182 20.80 -28.13 -21.23
C LEU A 182 21.39 -27.59 -22.53
N ASP A 183 21.68 -26.28 -22.60
CA ASP A 183 22.34 -25.66 -23.76
C ASP A 183 23.73 -26.28 -24.02
N VAL A 184 24.51 -26.55 -22.97
CA VAL A 184 25.81 -27.25 -23.11
C VAL A 184 25.60 -28.68 -23.64
N HIS A 185 24.63 -29.42 -23.09
CA HIS A 185 24.34 -30.78 -23.54
C HIS A 185 23.83 -30.82 -24.98
N GLU A 186 22.97 -29.90 -25.39
CA GLU A 186 22.50 -29.78 -26.78
C GLU A 186 23.65 -29.48 -27.73
N ARG A 187 24.54 -28.55 -27.38
CA ARG A 187 25.74 -28.25 -28.18
C ARG A 187 26.66 -29.46 -28.30
N GLN A 188 26.90 -30.18 -27.20
CA GLN A 188 27.73 -31.38 -27.22
C GLN A 188 27.10 -32.48 -28.08
N HIS A 189 25.79 -32.70 -27.95
CA HIS A 189 25.06 -33.68 -28.75
C HIS A 189 25.11 -33.33 -30.24
N LEU A 190 24.89 -32.06 -30.60
CA LEU A 190 25.02 -31.59 -31.99
C LEU A 190 26.45 -31.76 -32.52
N ALA A 191 27.47 -31.47 -31.72
CA ALA A 191 28.87 -31.66 -32.10
C ALA A 191 29.18 -33.15 -32.38
N THR A 192 28.76 -34.05 -31.49
CA THR A 192 28.92 -35.50 -31.65
C THR A 192 28.13 -36.06 -32.84
N TRP A 193 26.92 -35.52 -33.11
CA TRP A 193 26.13 -35.91 -34.27
C TRP A 193 26.78 -35.48 -35.59
N LEU A 194 27.34 -34.27 -35.65
CA LEU A 194 28.03 -33.77 -36.85
C LEU A 194 29.32 -34.54 -37.16
N SER A 195 30.04 -34.97 -36.12
CA SER A 195 31.30 -35.69 -36.26
C SER A 195 31.60 -36.50 -34.99
N SER A 196 32.04 -37.75 -35.17
CA SER A 196 32.52 -38.58 -34.05
C SER A 196 33.91 -38.20 -33.55
N LEU A 197 34.59 -37.24 -34.21
CA LEU A 197 35.92 -36.78 -33.81
C LEU A 197 35.81 -35.78 -32.64
N ASP A 198 36.57 -36.03 -31.59
CA ASP A 198 36.80 -35.03 -30.54
C ASP A 198 37.82 -34.00 -31.05
N PHE A 199 37.34 -32.91 -31.62
CA PHE A 199 38.19 -31.85 -32.15
C PHE A 199 39.06 -31.18 -31.07
N GLY A 200 38.66 -31.22 -29.80
CA GLY A 200 39.45 -30.72 -28.67
C GLY A 200 40.66 -31.62 -28.42
N GLN A 201 40.43 -32.94 -28.34
CA GLN A 201 41.53 -33.90 -28.22
C GLN A 201 42.44 -33.88 -29.45
N VAL A 202 41.87 -33.81 -30.66
CA VAL A 202 42.64 -33.67 -31.90
C VAL A 202 43.50 -32.42 -31.87
N LEU A 203 42.98 -31.29 -31.37
CA LEU A 203 43.77 -30.06 -31.24
C LEU A 203 44.88 -30.23 -30.20
N VAL A 204 44.59 -30.80 -29.03
CA VAL A 204 45.58 -31.06 -27.97
C VAL A 204 46.66 -32.02 -28.46
N ASP A 205 46.30 -33.08 -29.17
CA ASP A 205 47.25 -34.04 -29.74
C ASP A 205 48.13 -33.37 -30.79
N ASN A 206 47.55 -32.53 -31.66
CA ASN A 206 48.32 -31.74 -32.61
C ASN A 206 49.25 -30.75 -31.90
N LEU A 207 48.77 -30.05 -30.86
CA LEU A 207 49.57 -29.12 -30.07
C LEU A 207 50.71 -29.85 -29.36
N ASN A 208 50.47 -31.04 -28.80
CA ASN A 208 51.50 -31.84 -28.14
C ASN A 208 52.50 -32.43 -29.14
N ALA A 209 52.06 -32.71 -30.37
CA ALA A 209 52.92 -33.18 -31.46
C ALA A 209 53.72 -32.05 -32.13
N HIS A 210 53.64 -30.80 -31.66
CA HIS A 210 54.40 -29.70 -32.23
C HIS A 210 55.92 -29.90 -32.05
N THR A 211 56.69 -29.54 -33.07
CA THR A 211 58.15 -29.51 -32.98
C THR A 211 58.59 -28.17 -32.42
N GLU A 212 59.45 -28.20 -31.41
CA GLU A 212 60.02 -27.01 -30.77
C GLU A 212 60.68 -26.10 -31.82
N GLY A 213 60.33 -24.80 -31.84
CA GLY A 213 60.79 -23.82 -32.83
C GLY A 213 59.86 -23.58 -34.02
N THR A 214 58.80 -24.36 -34.19
CA THR A 214 57.78 -24.16 -35.24
C THR A 214 57.02 -22.84 -35.01
N GLY A 215 56.88 -22.01 -36.05
CA GLY A 215 56.11 -20.76 -35.99
C GLY A 215 56.86 -19.54 -35.43
N THR A 216 58.08 -19.72 -34.91
CA THR A 216 58.93 -18.63 -34.40
C THR A 216 59.18 -17.52 -35.41
N THR A 217 59.37 -17.88 -36.69
CA THR A 217 59.54 -16.91 -37.80
C THR A 217 58.28 -16.08 -38.05
N ILE A 218 57.08 -16.63 -37.82
CA ILE A 218 55.81 -15.89 -37.97
C ILE A 218 55.55 -15.02 -36.74
N LEU A 219 55.81 -15.53 -35.53
CA LEU A 219 55.66 -14.80 -34.27
C LEU A 219 56.57 -13.56 -34.16
N THR A 220 57.67 -13.54 -34.93
CA THR A 220 58.62 -12.43 -34.99
C THR A 220 58.32 -11.42 -36.10
N THR A 221 57.26 -11.62 -36.88
CA THR A 221 56.88 -10.68 -37.94
C THR A 221 56.30 -9.38 -37.37
N PRO A 222 56.59 -8.22 -37.99
CA PRO A 222 56.01 -6.93 -37.59
C PRO A 222 54.48 -6.92 -37.61
N GLU A 223 53.87 -7.71 -38.50
CA GLU A 223 52.42 -7.84 -38.65
C GLU A 223 51.80 -8.56 -37.45
N MET A 224 52.43 -9.64 -36.97
CA MET A 224 52.00 -10.39 -35.79
C MET A 224 52.21 -9.59 -34.50
N ASP A 225 53.38 -8.95 -34.34
CA ASP A 225 53.67 -8.06 -33.21
C ASP A 225 52.69 -6.87 -33.15
N GLY A 226 52.36 -6.29 -34.31
CA GLY A 226 51.37 -5.23 -34.42
C GLY A 226 49.96 -5.67 -34.02
N TRP A 227 49.56 -6.90 -34.38
CA TRP A 227 48.27 -7.45 -33.98
C TRP A 227 48.20 -7.78 -32.49
N ILE A 228 49.22 -8.45 -31.93
CA ILE A 228 49.29 -8.78 -30.49
C ILE A 228 49.25 -7.51 -29.63
N LYS A 229 49.94 -6.45 -30.04
CA LYS A 229 49.95 -5.15 -29.35
C LYS A 229 48.70 -4.30 -29.63
N GLY A 230 47.72 -4.82 -30.38
CA GLY A 230 46.45 -4.16 -30.66
C GLY A 230 46.51 -3.00 -31.67
N LYS A 231 47.64 -2.82 -32.39
CA LYS A 231 47.75 -1.82 -33.48
C LYS A 231 46.91 -2.20 -34.70
N SER A 232 46.73 -3.51 -34.92
CA SER A 232 45.87 -4.06 -35.97
C SER A 232 44.67 -4.76 -35.35
N ARG A 233 43.47 -4.53 -35.88
CA ARG A 233 42.22 -5.10 -35.35
C ARG A 233 41.98 -6.56 -35.74
N SER A 234 42.64 -7.02 -36.81
CA SER A 234 42.53 -8.37 -37.35
C SER A 234 43.83 -8.78 -38.03
N LEU A 235 44.23 -10.04 -37.87
CA LEU A 235 45.34 -10.66 -38.59
C LEU A 235 44.79 -11.77 -39.49
N TRP A 236 45.22 -11.79 -40.75
CA TRP A 236 44.77 -12.80 -41.70
C TRP A 236 45.94 -13.73 -42.10
N CYS A 237 45.91 -14.96 -41.63
CA CYS A 237 46.93 -15.96 -41.93
C CYS A 237 46.51 -16.83 -43.13
N ARG A 238 47.09 -16.60 -44.31
CA ARG A 238 46.88 -17.45 -45.51
C ARG A 238 47.93 -18.55 -45.58
N GLY A 239 47.52 -19.70 -46.12
CA GLY A 239 48.43 -20.81 -46.44
C GLY A 239 47.64 -22.07 -46.77
N ASP A 240 48.31 -23.05 -47.37
CA ASP A 240 47.70 -24.32 -47.78
C ASP A 240 47.26 -25.17 -46.56
N PRO A 241 46.32 -26.12 -46.71
CA PRO A 241 45.97 -27.05 -45.64
C PRO A 241 47.19 -27.78 -45.09
N GLY A 242 47.27 -27.96 -43.76
CA GLY A 242 48.37 -28.69 -43.11
C GLY A 242 49.64 -27.90 -42.80
N VAL A 243 49.78 -26.64 -43.23
CA VAL A 243 50.99 -25.80 -42.96
C VAL A 243 51.08 -25.27 -41.51
N GLY A 244 50.26 -25.77 -40.58
CA GLY A 244 50.35 -25.40 -39.16
C GLY A 244 49.69 -24.07 -38.78
N LYS A 245 48.82 -23.48 -39.61
CA LYS A 245 48.10 -22.23 -39.26
C LYS A 245 47.38 -22.29 -37.90
N THR A 246 46.73 -23.41 -37.61
CA THR A 246 46.00 -23.68 -36.36
C THR A 246 46.93 -23.96 -35.17
N MET A 247 48.21 -24.28 -35.41
CA MET A 247 49.20 -24.49 -34.33
C MET A 247 49.85 -23.20 -33.85
N ILE A 248 49.84 -22.16 -34.68
CA ILE A 248 50.58 -20.91 -34.44
C ILE A 248 49.69 -19.83 -33.81
N LEU A 249 48.36 -19.94 -33.96
CA LEU A 249 47.34 -19.01 -33.46
C LEU A 249 46.60 -19.61 -32.26
#